data_AF-A0A7K4GPD2-F1
#
_entry.id   AF-A0A7K4GPD2-F1
#
_cell.length_a   1.000
_cell.length_b   1.000
_cell.length_c   1.000
_cell.angle_alpha   90.00
_cell.angle_beta   90.00
_cell.angle_gamma   90.00
#
_symmetry.space_group_name_H-M   'P 1'
#
loop_
_entity.id
_entity.type
_entity.pdbx_description
1 polymer ?
#
loop_
_entity_poly.entity_id
_entity_poly.type
_entity_poly.pdbx_seq_one_letter_code
_entity_poly.pdbx_strand_id
1 'polypeptide(L)'
;MWPKGFKFFIEFSEDLKTLFMFNTVKDFPEGLTYYDLKKFGNIPHSKIYRMMKELAEEGFLSIKDDVSKDTGRPKHLYFLTDKGKSKLLDLRQNIGKIFEFIKHRFPESGIEIDHETFLKEATFSVWSSPVEYIMLKDIPNEEKLNILTYMENDVNDILLKIRKEKVKLQKLISMILEE
;
A
#
# COMPACT_ATOMS: atom_id res chain seq x y z
N MET A 1 -4.42 -25.39 8.23
CA MET A 1 -3.38 -25.35 7.16
C MET A 1 -4.08 -25.03 5.86
N TRP A 2 -3.66 -23.98 5.16
CA TRP A 2 -4.23 -23.62 3.85
C TRP A 2 -3.84 -24.66 2.79
N PRO A 3 -4.70 -24.97 1.81
CA PRO A 3 -4.37 -25.90 0.74
C PRO A 3 -3.13 -25.46 -0.06
N LYS A 4 -2.34 -26.41 -0.57
CA LYS A 4 -1.29 -26.11 -1.55
C LYS A 4 -1.91 -25.39 -2.75
N GLY A 5 -1.37 -24.21 -3.10
CA GLY A 5 -1.91 -23.38 -4.18
C GLY A 5 -2.94 -22.34 -3.74
N PHE A 6 -3.22 -22.20 -2.45
CA PHE A 6 -4.05 -21.11 -1.94
C PHE A 6 -3.33 -19.76 -2.12
N LYS A 7 -3.76 -18.98 -3.13
CA LYS A 7 -3.16 -17.69 -3.52
C LYS A 7 -3.92 -16.46 -3.02
N PHE A 8 -4.99 -16.65 -2.26
CA PHE A 8 -5.88 -15.57 -1.81
C PHE A 8 -5.14 -14.35 -1.26
N PHE A 9 -4.21 -14.51 -0.31
CA PHE A 9 -3.49 -13.36 0.28
C PHE A 9 -2.60 -12.63 -0.72
N ILE A 10 -2.06 -13.35 -1.71
CA ILE A 10 -1.23 -12.76 -2.77
C ILE A 10 -2.14 -11.96 -3.69
N GLU A 11 -3.23 -12.55 -4.18
CA GLU A 11 -4.21 -11.92 -5.07
C GLU A 11 -4.86 -10.69 -4.42
N PHE A 12 -5.27 -10.82 -3.16
CA PHE A 12 -5.81 -9.71 -2.36
C PHE A 12 -4.81 -8.57 -2.19
N SER A 13 -3.54 -8.89 -1.95
CA SER A 13 -2.48 -7.89 -1.83
C SER A 13 -2.24 -7.16 -3.15
N GLU A 14 -2.26 -7.87 -4.28
CA GLU A 14 -2.15 -7.25 -5.62
C GLU A 14 -3.36 -6.37 -5.92
N ASP A 15 -4.58 -6.84 -5.67
CA ASP A 15 -5.81 -6.05 -5.85
C ASP A 15 -5.79 -4.76 -5.02
N LEU A 16 -5.34 -4.82 -3.76
CA LEU A 16 -5.16 -3.63 -2.93
C LEU A 16 -4.11 -2.67 -3.49
N LYS A 17 -2.97 -3.17 -3.96
CA LYS A 17 -1.94 -2.32 -4.58
C LYS A 17 -2.48 -1.61 -5.82
N THR A 18 -3.19 -2.32 -6.69
CA THR A 18 -3.81 -1.73 -7.88
C THR A 18 -4.87 -0.70 -7.50
N LEU A 19 -5.70 -0.99 -6.49
CA LEU A 19 -6.68 -0.06 -5.94
C LEU A 19 -6.02 1.24 -5.49
N PHE A 20 -4.96 1.15 -4.68
CA PHE A 20 -4.24 2.31 -4.18
C PHE A 20 -3.61 3.11 -5.33
N MET A 21 -3.09 2.43 -6.35
CA MET A 21 -2.50 3.12 -7.50
C MET A 21 -3.55 3.90 -8.28
N PHE A 22 -4.69 3.29 -8.55
CA PHE A 22 -5.78 3.94 -9.28
C PHE A 22 -6.40 5.09 -8.50
N ASN A 23 -6.61 4.95 -7.19
CA ASN A 23 -7.05 6.08 -6.35
C ASN A 23 -6.00 7.20 -6.37
N THR A 24 -4.70 6.86 -6.26
CA THR A 24 -3.62 7.86 -6.35
C THR A 24 -3.62 8.58 -7.70
N VAL A 25 -3.74 7.89 -8.83
CA VAL A 25 -3.78 8.54 -10.16
C VAL A 25 -5.04 9.39 -10.32
N LYS A 26 -6.18 8.91 -9.81
CA LYS A 26 -7.46 9.62 -9.87
C LYS A 26 -7.42 10.98 -9.17
N ASP A 27 -6.69 11.10 -8.08
CA ASP A 27 -6.58 12.34 -7.31
C ASP A 27 -5.73 13.42 -8.00
N PHE A 28 -5.07 13.08 -9.11
CA PHE A 28 -4.25 13.99 -9.91
C PHE A 28 -4.87 14.18 -11.31
N PRO A 29 -5.90 15.04 -11.44
CA PRO A 29 -6.62 15.22 -12.71
C PRO A 29 -5.74 15.77 -13.85
N GLU A 30 -4.68 16.51 -13.51
CA GLU A 30 -3.67 17.01 -14.46
C GLU A 30 -2.64 15.96 -14.87
N GLY A 31 -2.80 14.73 -14.38
CA GLY A 31 -1.94 13.60 -14.64
C GLY A 31 -0.82 13.48 -13.60
N LEU A 32 -0.51 12.24 -13.29
CA LEU A 32 0.49 11.89 -12.29
C LEU A 32 1.82 11.54 -12.97
N THR A 33 2.94 12.04 -12.45
CA THR A 33 4.23 11.54 -12.89
C THR A 33 4.74 10.42 -12.03
N TYR A 34 5.66 9.67 -12.60
CA TYR A 34 6.51 8.78 -11.83
C TYR A 34 7.25 9.49 -10.67
N TYR A 35 7.66 10.76 -10.83
CA TYR A 35 8.33 11.50 -9.76
C TYR A 35 7.40 11.92 -8.62
N ASP A 36 6.12 12.13 -8.91
CA ASP A 36 5.12 12.39 -7.88
C ASP A 36 4.90 11.13 -7.04
N LEU A 37 4.90 9.96 -7.69
CA LEU A 37 4.84 8.67 -7.00
C LEU A 37 6.05 8.41 -6.09
N LYS A 38 7.22 8.95 -6.42
CA LYS A 38 8.42 8.85 -5.56
C LYS A 38 8.22 9.50 -4.19
N LYS A 39 7.34 10.49 -4.07
CA LYS A 39 7.03 11.12 -2.78
C LYS A 39 6.27 10.17 -1.86
N PHE A 40 5.68 9.10 -2.40
CA PHE A 40 4.93 8.10 -1.64
C PHE A 40 5.79 6.93 -1.14
N GLY A 41 6.99 7.23 -0.62
CA GLY A 41 7.67 6.40 0.38
C GLY A 41 8.83 5.56 -0.12
N ASN A 42 9.24 4.59 0.71
CA ASN A 42 10.42 3.74 0.47
C ASN A 42 10.16 2.55 -0.46
N ILE A 43 9.16 2.62 -1.34
CA ILE A 43 8.93 1.58 -2.33
C ILE A 43 10.03 1.67 -3.41
N PRO A 44 10.71 0.56 -3.76
CA PRO A 44 11.74 0.59 -4.78
C PRO A 44 11.22 1.19 -6.09
N HIS A 45 11.96 2.17 -6.59
CA HIS A 45 11.64 2.93 -7.79
C HIS A 45 11.29 2.04 -9.00
N SER A 46 12.13 1.03 -9.25
CA SER A 46 11.94 0.09 -10.34
C SER A 46 10.62 -0.67 -10.25
N LYS A 47 10.09 -0.91 -9.04
CA LYS A 47 8.81 -1.59 -8.85
C LYS A 47 7.63 -0.69 -9.21
N ILE A 48 7.64 0.56 -8.76
CA ILE A 48 6.59 1.53 -9.13
C ILE A 48 6.59 1.73 -10.65
N TYR A 49 7.76 1.92 -11.25
CA TYR A 49 7.88 2.12 -12.69
C TYR A 49 7.33 0.91 -13.47
N ARG A 50 7.73 -0.30 -13.08
CA ARG A 50 7.27 -1.52 -13.73
C ARG A 50 5.76 -1.68 -13.62
N MET A 51 5.19 -1.43 -12.44
CA MET A 51 3.74 -1.50 -12.23
C MET A 51 2.98 -0.47 -13.07
N MET A 52 3.43 0.79 -13.10
CA MET A 52 2.81 1.83 -13.92
C MET A 52 2.88 1.51 -15.42
N LYS A 53 4.00 0.93 -15.85
CA LYS A 53 4.20 0.47 -17.22
C LYS A 53 3.27 -0.70 -17.56
N GLU A 54 3.20 -1.72 -16.71
CA GLU A 54 2.30 -2.87 -16.88
C GLU A 54 0.83 -2.41 -16.97
N LEU A 55 0.38 -1.53 -16.07
CA LEU A 55 -0.98 -0.98 -16.10
C LEU A 55 -1.26 -0.15 -17.36
N ALA A 56 -0.26 0.52 -17.92
CA ALA A 56 -0.39 1.24 -19.18
C ALA A 56 -0.43 0.28 -20.39
N GLU A 57 0.40 -0.75 -20.41
CA GLU A 57 0.41 -1.81 -21.43
C GLU A 57 -0.92 -2.58 -21.45
N GLU A 58 -1.52 -2.80 -20.27
CA GLU A 58 -2.85 -3.39 -20.13
C GLU A 58 -4.00 -2.43 -20.50
N GLY A 59 -3.69 -1.15 -20.77
CA GLY A 59 -4.66 -0.13 -21.18
C GLY A 59 -5.49 0.45 -20.03
N PHE A 60 -5.13 0.19 -18.77
CA PHE A 60 -5.77 0.81 -17.61
C PHE A 60 -5.31 2.24 -17.37
N LEU A 61 -4.08 2.56 -17.79
CA LEU A 61 -3.53 3.91 -17.78
C LEU A 61 -3.22 4.37 -19.20
N SER A 62 -3.46 5.66 -19.49
CA SER A 62 -2.94 6.32 -20.68
C SER A 62 -1.73 7.15 -20.32
N ILE A 63 -0.80 7.26 -21.27
CA ILE A 63 0.42 8.06 -21.14
C ILE A 63 0.29 9.26 -22.07
N LYS A 64 0.51 10.45 -21.54
CA LYS A 64 0.69 11.67 -22.32
C LYS A 64 2.08 12.22 -22.08
N ASP A 65 2.78 12.52 -23.16
CA ASP A 65 4.06 13.21 -23.08
C ASP A 65 3.83 14.70 -22.81
N ASP A 66 4.58 15.22 -21.86
CA ASP A 66 4.63 16.62 -21.49
C ASP A 66 6.09 17.04 -21.30
N VAL A 67 6.33 18.34 -21.20
CA VAL A 67 7.67 18.89 -20.94
C VAL A 67 7.63 19.64 -19.63
N SER A 68 8.50 19.27 -18.69
CA SER A 68 8.64 19.97 -17.42
C SER A 68 8.96 21.45 -17.68
N LYS A 69 8.08 22.36 -17.22
CA LYS A 69 8.28 23.81 -17.36
C LYS A 69 9.56 24.30 -16.67
N ASP A 70 9.99 23.63 -15.61
CA ASP A 70 11.15 24.03 -14.80
C ASP A 70 12.49 23.48 -15.33
N THR A 71 12.46 22.33 -16.01
CA THR A 71 13.70 21.62 -16.41
C THR A 71 13.83 21.37 -17.91
N GLY A 72 12.77 21.60 -18.69
CA GLY A 72 12.72 21.30 -20.12
C GLY A 72 12.77 19.80 -20.46
N ARG A 73 12.73 18.91 -19.46
CA ARG A 73 12.85 17.47 -19.67
C ARG A 73 11.49 16.83 -20.01
N PRO A 74 11.47 15.82 -20.91
CA PRO A 74 10.28 15.03 -21.15
C PRO A 74 9.76 14.39 -19.86
N LYS A 75 8.44 14.40 -19.71
CA LYS A 75 7.72 13.89 -18.56
C LYS A 75 6.55 13.05 -19.10
N HIS A 76 6.45 11.82 -18.62
CA HIS A 76 5.28 10.98 -18.87
C HIS A 76 4.24 11.24 -17.78
N LEU A 77 3.09 11.72 -18.19
CA LEU A 77 1.91 11.88 -17.35
C LEU A 77 0.99 10.67 -17.54
N TYR A 78 0.63 10.04 -16.42
CA TYR A 78 -0.28 8.92 -16.39
C TYR A 78 -1.69 9.41 -16.01
N PHE A 79 -2.68 8.92 -16.74
CA PHE A 79 -4.10 9.18 -16.49
C PHE A 79 -4.87 7.87 -16.44
N LEU A 80 -5.92 7.82 -15.62
CA LEU A 80 -6.81 6.67 -15.55
C LEU A 80 -7.73 6.64 -16.78
N THR A 81 -7.68 5.57 -17.56
CA THR A 81 -8.59 5.38 -18.71
C THR A 81 -9.99 4.97 -18.24
N ASP A 82 -10.98 4.93 -19.13
CA ASP A 82 -12.30 4.40 -18.78
C ASP A 82 -12.25 2.91 -18.44
N LYS A 83 -11.34 2.15 -19.09
CA LYS A 83 -11.03 0.77 -18.71
C LYS A 83 -10.47 0.70 -17.29
N GLY A 84 -9.56 1.60 -16.93
CA GLY A 84 -9.00 1.74 -15.58
C GLY A 84 -10.08 2.10 -14.54
N LYS A 85 -10.98 3.03 -14.86
CA LYS A 85 -12.12 3.39 -14.00
C LYS A 85 -13.07 2.20 -13.78
N SER A 86 -13.38 1.44 -14.82
CA SER A 86 -14.19 0.23 -14.68
C SER A 86 -13.51 -0.79 -13.77
N LYS A 87 -12.22 -1.05 -13.98
CA LYS A 87 -11.45 -1.98 -13.13
C LYS A 87 -11.37 -1.48 -11.68
N LEU A 88 -11.28 -0.17 -11.45
CA LEU A 88 -11.34 0.43 -10.11
C LEU A 88 -12.68 0.13 -9.42
N LEU A 89 -13.80 0.22 -10.13
CA LEU A 89 -15.11 -0.17 -9.60
C LEU A 89 -15.15 -1.66 -9.24
N ASP A 90 -14.64 -2.53 -10.11
CA ASP A 90 -14.58 -3.97 -9.86
C ASP A 90 -13.73 -4.31 -8.64
N LEU A 91 -12.57 -3.67 -8.49
CA LEU A 91 -11.69 -3.84 -7.33
C LEU A 91 -12.42 -3.46 -6.03
N ARG A 92 -13.11 -2.33 -6.01
CA ARG A 92 -13.89 -1.89 -4.83
C ARG A 92 -14.97 -2.90 -4.48
N GLN A 93 -15.70 -3.42 -5.47
CA GLN A 93 -16.73 -4.43 -5.23
C GLN A 93 -16.15 -5.75 -4.71
N ASN A 94 -15.07 -6.24 -5.31
CA ASN A 94 -14.47 -7.51 -4.95
C ASN A 94 -13.81 -7.47 -3.56
N ILE A 95 -13.05 -6.41 -3.28
CA ILE A 95 -12.43 -6.21 -1.96
C ILE A 95 -13.51 -5.94 -0.90
N GLY A 96 -14.56 -5.18 -1.23
CA GLY A 96 -15.71 -4.94 -0.35
C GLY A 96 -16.41 -6.24 0.06
N LYS A 97 -16.64 -7.18 -0.87
CA LYS A 97 -17.18 -8.51 -0.55
C LYS A 97 -16.31 -9.29 0.43
N ILE A 98 -14.98 -9.12 0.37
CA ILE A 98 -14.05 -9.75 1.32
C ILE A 98 -14.21 -9.13 2.72
N PHE A 99 -14.30 -7.81 2.82
CA PHE A 99 -14.56 -7.13 4.10
C PHE A 99 -15.91 -7.54 4.70
N GLU A 100 -16.96 -7.60 3.88
CA GLU A 100 -18.27 -8.08 4.31
C GLU A 100 -18.21 -9.53 4.79
N PHE A 101 -17.52 -10.41 4.06
CA PHE A 101 -17.31 -11.79 4.50
C PHE A 101 -16.60 -11.87 5.86
N ILE A 102 -15.56 -11.06 6.08
CA ILE A 102 -14.84 -10.99 7.36
C ILE A 102 -15.79 -10.52 8.47
N LYS A 103 -16.55 -9.44 8.24
CA LYS A 103 -17.52 -8.90 9.20
C LYS A 103 -18.56 -9.95 9.62
N HIS A 104 -19.11 -10.68 8.66
CA HIS A 104 -20.09 -11.74 8.93
C HIS A 104 -19.49 -12.93 9.69
N ARG A 105 -18.20 -13.26 9.45
CA ARG A 105 -17.57 -14.44 10.05
C ARG A 105 -16.99 -14.18 11.44
N PHE A 106 -16.66 -12.92 11.74
CA PHE A 106 -16.05 -12.49 12.99
C PHE A 106 -16.84 -11.33 13.67
N PRO A 107 -18.14 -11.54 13.98
CA PRO A 107 -19.00 -10.50 14.51
C PRO A 107 -18.60 -10.01 15.90
N GLU A 108 -17.91 -10.84 16.69
CA GLU A 108 -17.48 -10.53 18.06
C GLU A 108 -16.32 -9.54 18.14
N SER A 109 -15.73 -9.14 17.01
CA SER A 109 -14.61 -8.20 17.00
C SER A 109 -15.01 -6.79 17.49
N GLY A 110 -16.29 -6.41 17.41
CA GLY A 110 -16.79 -5.11 17.85
C GLY A 110 -16.23 -3.90 17.08
N ILE A 111 -15.35 -4.12 16.10
CA ILE A 111 -14.72 -3.08 15.30
C ILE A 111 -15.61 -2.80 14.10
N GLU A 112 -16.21 -1.62 14.07
CA GLU A 112 -16.95 -1.12 12.92
C GLU A 112 -15.95 -0.52 11.92
N ILE A 113 -15.54 -1.33 10.93
CA ILE A 113 -14.65 -0.87 9.86
C ILE A 113 -15.50 -0.22 8.76
N ASP A 114 -15.36 1.09 8.57
CA ASP A 114 -15.83 1.78 7.37
C ASP A 114 -14.92 1.46 6.17
N HIS A 115 -15.08 0.24 5.68
CA HIS A 115 -14.31 -0.26 4.55
C HIS A 115 -14.71 0.45 3.25
N GLU A 116 -15.91 1.03 3.13
CA GLU A 116 -16.32 1.76 1.94
C GLU A 116 -15.48 3.02 1.73
N THR A 117 -15.34 3.82 2.78
CA THR A 117 -14.50 5.04 2.75
C THR A 117 -13.05 4.67 2.48
N PHE A 118 -12.55 3.62 3.15
CA PHE A 118 -11.22 3.07 2.87
C PHE A 118 -11.03 2.73 1.39
N LEU A 119 -11.96 1.99 0.77
CA LEU A 119 -11.83 1.59 -0.63
C LEU A 119 -11.94 2.76 -1.61
N LYS A 120 -12.65 3.83 -1.22
CA LYS A 120 -12.82 5.04 -2.03
C LYS A 120 -11.60 5.97 -1.99
N GLU A 121 -10.95 6.07 -0.84
CA GLU A 121 -9.99 7.14 -0.53
C GLU A 121 -8.56 6.64 -0.29
N ALA A 122 -8.34 5.34 -0.06
CA ALA A 122 -7.00 4.85 0.22
C ALA A 122 -6.07 5.01 -1.00
N THR A 123 -4.99 5.76 -0.80
CA THR A 123 -3.93 5.99 -1.78
C THR A 123 -2.60 5.42 -1.29
N PHE A 124 -1.54 5.52 -2.12
CA PHE A 124 -0.20 5.15 -1.71
C PHE A 124 0.39 6.03 -0.59
N SER A 125 -0.15 7.23 -0.33
CA SER A 125 0.41 8.15 0.67
C SER A 125 0.32 7.63 2.10
N VAL A 126 -0.66 6.78 2.41
CA VAL A 126 -0.78 6.17 3.75
C VAL A 126 0.42 5.26 4.04
N TRP A 127 0.92 4.60 3.01
CA TRP A 127 2.00 3.61 3.13
C TRP A 127 3.39 4.26 3.09
N SER A 128 3.47 5.52 2.65
CA SER A 128 4.73 6.21 2.46
C SER A 128 5.34 6.72 3.76
N SER A 129 4.50 7.31 4.59
CA SER A 129 4.83 7.78 5.92
C SER A 129 3.58 7.64 6.79
N PRO A 130 3.32 6.44 7.32
CA PRO A 130 2.10 6.19 8.09
C PRO A 130 2.02 7.07 9.34
N VAL A 131 3.17 7.44 9.91
CA VAL A 131 3.26 8.40 11.02
C VAL A 131 2.84 9.80 10.59
N GLU A 132 3.42 10.36 9.53
CA GLU A 132 3.03 11.69 9.03
C GLU A 132 1.56 11.73 8.61
N TYR A 133 1.07 10.66 7.98
CA TYR A 133 -0.33 10.55 7.60
C TYR A 133 -1.27 10.67 8.81
N ILE A 134 -0.97 10.00 9.93
CA ILE A 134 -1.74 10.14 11.18
C ILE A 134 -1.64 11.57 11.73
N MET A 135 -0.45 12.16 11.69
CA MET A 135 -0.23 13.52 12.20
C MET A 135 -1.05 14.56 11.44
N LEU A 136 -1.26 14.38 10.14
CA LEU A 136 -2.03 15.27 9.27
C LEU A 136 -3.55 15.09 9.35
N LYS A 137 -4.05 14.00 9.96
CA LYS A 137 -5.50 13.78 10.10
C LYS A 137 -6.15 14.82 11.01
N ASP A 138 -7.37 15.21 10.65
CA ASP A 138 -8.23 16.04 11.49
C ASP A 138 -8.98 15.18 12.52
N ILE A 139 -8.24 14.66 13.50
CA ILE A 139 -8.73 13.87 14.63
C ILE A 139 -8.08 14.35 15.93
N PRO A 140 -8.67 14.09 17.11
CA PRO A 140 -8.10 14.48 18.39
C PRO A 140 -6.68 13.95 18.62
N ASN A 141 -5.84 14.73 19.31
CA ASN A 141 -4.45 14.35 19.60
C ASN A 141 -4.33 13.08 20.45
N GLU A 142 -5.28 12.83 21.35
CA GLU A 142 -5.33 11.58 22.13
C GLU A 142 -5.54 10.36 21.23
N GLU A 143 -6.39 10.48 20.21
CA GLU A 143 -6.61 9.42 19.24
C GLU A 143 -5.37 9.18 18.38
N LYS A 144 -4.69 10.25 17.92
CA LYS A 144 -3.40 10.14 17.24
C LYS A 144 -2.36 9.40 18.08
N LEU A 145 -2.23 9.77 19.36
CA LEU A 145 -1.30 9.14 20.29
C LEU A 145 -1.60 7.65 20.44
N ASN A 146 -2.86 7.29 20.66
CA ASN A 146 -3.26 5.89 20.76
C ASN A 146 -2.87 5.08 19.52
N ILE A 147 -3.16 5.60 18.31
CA ILE A 147 -2.79 4.92 17.06
C ILE A 147 -1.28 4.75 16.96
N LEU A 148 -0.49 5.79 17.26
CA LEU A 148 0.97 5.73 17.21
C LEU A 148 1.53 4.75 18.24
N THR A 149 0.96 4.65 19.44
CA THR A 149 1.33 3.66 20.45
C THR A 149 1.06 2.24 19.98
N TYR A 150 -0.08 1.97 19.33
CA TYR A 150 -0.33 0.66 18.72
C TYR A 150 0.71 0.31 17.67
N MET A 151 1.03 1.24 16.76
CA MET A 151 2.06 1.03 15.74
C MET A 151 3.45 0.77 16.35
N GLU A 152 3.82 1.51 17.40
CA GLU A 152 5.08 1.33 18.10
C GLU A 152 5.18 -0.07 18.72
N ASN A 153 4.10 -0.54 19.35
CA ASN A 153 4.04 -1.88 19.94
C ASN A 153 4.21 -2.98 18.89
N ASP A 154 3.54 -2.88 17.73
CA ASP A 154 3.70 -3.83 16.63
C ASP A 154 5.16 -3.90 16.13
N VAL A 155 5.81 -2.74 15.98
CA VAL A 155 7.22 -2.67 15.58
C VAL A 155 8.12 -3.30 16.65
N ASN A 156 7.86 -3.02 17.93
CA ASN A 156 8.62 -3.58 19.05
C ASN A 156 8.51 -5.12 19.09
N ASP A 157 7.33 -5.68 18.85
CA ASP A 157 7.12 -7.13 18.77
C ASP A 157 7.94 -7.78 17.65
N ILE A 158 8.00 -7.13 16.48
CA ILE A 158 8.84 -7.58 15.36
C ILE A 158 10.32 -7.48 15.74
N LEU A 159 10.74 -6.37 16.35
CA LEU A 159 12.13 -6.16 16.78
C LEU A 159 12.56 -7.20 17.83
N LEU A 160 11.67 -7.58 18.75
CA LEU A 160 11.92 -8.62 19.74
C LEU A 160 12.20 -9.97 19.06
N LYS A 161 11.40 -10.35 18.06
CA LYS A 161 11.63 -11.58 17.27
C LYS A 161 12.97 -11.55 16.55
N ILE A 162 13.31 -10.43 15.91
CA ILE A 162 14.59 -10.25 15.23
C ILE A 162 15.76 -10.37 16.21
N ARG A 163 15.69 -9.68 17.35
CA ARG A 163 16.74 -9.71 18.39
C ARG A 163 16.95 -11.14 18.90
N LYS A 164 15.88 -11.91 19.11
CA LYS A 164 15.96 -13.32 19.52
C LYS A 164 16.72 -14.18 18.52
N GLU A 165 16.42 -14.05 17.22
CA GLU A 165 17.12 -14.81 16.19
C GLU A 165 18.58 -14.35 16.03
N LYS A 166 18.88 -13.05 16.15
CA LYS A 166 20.27 -12.56 16.17
C LYS A 166 21.10 -13.18 17.29
N VAL A 167 20.55 -13.27 18.50
CA VAL A 167 21.25 -13.89 19.65
C VAL A 167 21.52 -15.38 19.40
N LYS A 168 20.58 -16.11 18.81
CA LYS A 168 20.80 -17.51 18.43
C LYS A 168 21.92 -17.66 17.41
N LEU A 169 21.93 -16.83 16.37
CA LEU A 169 22.97 -16.84 15.35
C LEU A 169 24.35 -16.49 15.94
N GLN A 170 24.42 -15.52 16.84
CA GLN A 170 25.67 -15.16 17.53
C GLN A 170 26.24 -16.33 18.33
N LYS A 171 25.39 -17.08 19.05
CA LYS A 171 25.81 -18.29 19.79
C LYS A 171 26.33 -19.39 18.88
N LEU A 172 25.67 -19.60 17.73
CA LEU A 172 26.13 -20.60 16.75
C LEU A 172 27.49 -20.21 16.16
N ILE A 173 27.69 -18.93 15.84
CA ILE A 173 28.97 -18.44 15.31
C ILE A 173 30.08 -18.59 16.36
N SER A 174 29.83 -18.28 17.63
CA SER A 174 30.85 -18.44 18.68
C SER A 174 31.23 -19.91 18.91
N MET A 175 30.28 -20.85 18.83
CA MET A 175 30.58 -22.28 18.98
C MET A 175 31.46 -22.83 17.83
N ILE A 176 31.28 -22.33 16.60
CA ILE A 176 32.11 -22.72 15.45
C ILE A 176 33.54 -22.19 15.56
N LEU A 177 33.75 -21.09 16.28
CA LEU A 177 35.08 -20.50 16.48
C LEU A 177 35.86 -21.15 17.63
N GLU A 178 35.21 -21.99 18.43
CA GLU A 178 35.80 -22.72 19.57
C GLU A 178 36.17 -24.18 19.24
N GLU A 179 35.82 -24.68 18.04
CA GLU A 179 36.24 -25.97 17.46
C GLU A 179 37.42 -25.81 16.48
#